data_AF-A0A950EUQ4-F1
#
_entry.id   AF-A0A950EUQ4-F1
#
_cell.length_a   1.000
_cell.length_b   1.000
_cell.length_c   1.000
_cell.angle_alpha   90.00
_cell.angle_beta   90.00
_cell.angle_gamma   90.00
#
_symmetry.space_group_name_H-M   'P 1'
#
loop_
_entity.id
_entity.type
_entity.pdbx_description
1 polymer ?
#
loop_
_entity_poly.entity_id
_entity_poly.type
_entity_poly.pdbx_seq_one_letter_code
_entity_poly.pdbx_strand_id
1 'polypeptide(L)'
;MNDERTAEEKRAKRDAHRVEADLDDAVDETKHRVAAAAERGKRAVAGDAMTASEKLKSRAKEAGHDIAAGTDKTKRKLRDKFEK
;
A
#
# COMPACT_ATOMS: atom_id res chain seq x y z
N MET A 1 8.25 23.86 -34.61
CA MET A 1 6.89 23.74 -34.03
C MET A 1 6.36 22.29 -33.90
N ASN A 2 6.97 21.25 -34.49
CA ASN A 2 6.54 19.86 -34.28
C ASN A 2 7.20 19.15 -33.09
N ASP A 3 8.39 19.60 -32.66
CA ASP A 3 9.11 18.99 -31.55
C ASP A 3 8.55 19.34 -30.16
N GLU A 4 7.90 20.50 -30.03
CA GLU A 4 7.30 20.93 -28.76
C GLU A 4 6.03 20.13 -28.43
N ARG A 5 5.18 19.85 -29.43
CA ARG A 5 3.98 19.00 -29.25
C ARG A 5 4.33 17.56 -28.86
N THR A 6 5.40 17.01 -29.43
CA THR A 6 5.86 15.64 -29.08
C THR A 6 6.54 15.59 -27.71
N ALA A 7 7.13 16.70 -27.24
CA ALA A 7 7.65 16.81 -25.88
C ALA A 7 6.54 16.92 -24.83
N GLU A 8 5.46 17.67 -25.12
CA GLU A 8 4.27 17.77 -24.26
C GLU A 8 3.53 16.44 -24.15
N GLU A 9 3.31 15.72 -25.25
CA GLU A 9 2.68 14.38 -25.21
C GLU A 9 3.50 13.37 -24.40
N LYS A 10 4.83 13.41 -24.50
CA LYS A 10 5.73 12.56 -23.70
C LYS A 10 5.69 12.92 -22.21
N ARG A 11 5.55 14.20 -21.86
CA ARG A 11 5.37 14.65 -20.47
C ARG A 11 4.02 14.18 -19.92
N ALA A 12 2.94 14.42 -20.66
CA ALA A 12 1.60 13.98 -20.28
C ALA A 12 1.50 12.47 -20.08
N LYS A 13 2.15 11.67 -20.94
CA LYS A 13 2.23 10.20 -20.76
C LYS A 13 3.00 9.78 -19.51
N ARG A 14 4.12 10.46 -19.20
CA ARG A 14 4.86 10.19 -17.95
C ARG A 14 4.06 10.57 -16.72
N ASP A 15 3.37 11.71 -16.76
CA ASP A 15 2.55 12.16 -15.65
C ASP A 15 1.37 11.22 -15.41
N ALA A 16 0.71 10.74 -16.47
CA ALA A 16 -0.33 9.72 -16.38
C ALA A 16 0.18 8.40 -15.76
N HIS A 17 1.34 7.91 -16.22
CA HIS A 17 1.95 6.70 -15.68
C HIS A 17 2.38 6.87 -14.21
N ARG A 18 2.77 8.09 -13.80
CA ARG A 18 3.08 8.39 -12.40
C ARG A 18 1.83 8.35 -11.54
N VAL A 19 0.74 8.97 -11.99
CA VAL A 19 -0.55 8.95 -11.28
C VAL A 19 -1.09 7.54 -11.14
N GLU A 20 -0.96 6.71 -12.19
CA GLU A 20 -1.35 5.30 -12.14
C GLU A 20 -0.53 4.52 -11.10
N ALA A 21 0.80 4.69 -11.10
CA ALA A 21 1.68 4.06 -10.10
C ALA A 21 1.37 4.54 -8.67
N ASP A 22 1.06 5.82 -8.47
CA ASP A 22 0.69 6.37 -7.17
C ASP A 22 -0.66 5.80 -6.66
N LEU A 23 -1.60 5.54 -7.59
CA LEU A 23 -2.86 4.90 -7.28
C LEU A 23 -2.67 3.43 -6.90
N ASP A 24 -1.88 2.67 -7.65
CA ASP A 24 -1.59 1.27 -7.34
C ASP A 24 -0.91 1.14 -5.97
N ASP A 25 0.09 1.99 -5.69
CA ASP A 25 0.76 2.04 -4.38
C ASP A 25 -0.24 2.37 -3.25
N ALA A 26 -1.19 3.28 -3.48
CA ALA A 26 -2.21 3.64 -2.50
C ALA A 26 -3.24 2.52 -2.28
N VAL A 27 -3.60 1.80 -3.33
CA VAL A 27 -4.51 0.64 -3.27
C VAL A 27 -3.87 -0.48 -2.47
N ASP A 28 -2.59 -0.79 -2.71
CA ASP A 28 -1.89 -1.85 -1.98
C ASP A 28 -1.66 -1.48 -0.50
N GLU A 29 -1.29 -0.23 -0.21
CA GLU A 29 -1.24 0.28 1.18
C GLU A 29 -2.60 0.11 1.89
N THR A 30 -3.69 0.40 1.17
CA THR A 30 -5.05 0.27 1.69
C THR A 30 -5.45 -1.18 1.91
N LYS A 31 -5.16 -2.08 0.97
CA LYS A 31 -5.44 -3.52 1.11
C LYS A 31 -4.77 -4.09 2.36
N HIS A 32 -3.50 -3.75 2.59
CA HIS A 32 -2.76 -4.21 3.76
C HIS A 32 -3.36 -3.67 5.07
N ARG A 33 -3.77 -2.40 5.12
CA ARG A 33 -4.46 -1.85 6.30
C ARG A 33 -5.81 -2.51 6.55
N VAL A 34 -6.60 -2.77 5.50
CA VAL A 34 -7.88 -3.46 5.61
C VAL A 34 -7.69 -4.89 6.09
N ALA A 35 -6.66 -5.60 5.61
CA ALA A 35 -6.33 -6.94 6.07
C ALA A 35 -5.94 -6.96 7.57
N ALA A 36 -5.12 -5.99 8.02
CA ALA A 36 -4.79 -5.83 9.44
C ALA A 36 -6.05 -5.54 10.29
N ALA A 37 -6.94 -4.67 9.80
CA ALA A 37 -8.21 -4.37 10.46
C ALA A 37 -9.14 -5.59 10.50
N ALA A 38 -9.17 -6.41 9.46
CA ALA A 38 -9.94 -7.65 9.43
C ALA A 38 -9.43 -8.65 10.46
N GLU A 39 -8.12 -8.76 10.67
CA GLU A 39 -7.54 -9.61 11.73
C GLU A 39 -7.87 -9.09 13.15
N ARG A 40 -7.95 -7.77 13.34
CA ARG A 40 -8.52 -7.18 14.57
C ARG A 40 -10.00 -7.54 14.73
N GLY A 41 -10.78 -7.41 13.66
CA GLY A 41 -12.21 -7.74 13.65
C GLY A 41 -12.48 -9.21 13.99
N LYS A 42 -11.73 -10.15 13.40
CA LYS A 42 -11.83 -11.58 13.72
C LYS A 42 -11.57 -11.86 15.20
N ARG A 43 -10.55 -11.22 15.80
CA ARG A 43 -10.30 -11.33 17.25
C ARG A 43 -11.40 -10.71 18.09
N ALA A 44 -11.97 -9.58 17.66
CA ALA A 44 -13.06 -8.93 18.37
C ALA A 44 -14.35 -9.76 18.34
N VAL A 45 -14.67 -10.37 17.19
CA VAL A 45 -15.86 -11.23 17.02
C VAL A 45 -15.69 -12.59 17.70
N ALA A 46 -14.52 -13.22 17.56
CA ALA A 46 -14.25 -14.52 18.16
C ALA A 46 -13.99 -14.43 19.68
N GLY A 47 -13.54 -13.28 20.18
CA GLY A 47 -13.35 -13.03 21.61
C GLY A 47 -12.56 -14.13 22.32
N ASP A 48 -13.19 -14.78 23.30
CA ASP A 48 -12.60 -15.87 24.08
C ASP A 48 -12.75 -17.26 23.46
N ALA A 49 -13.55 -17.42 22.40
CA ALA A 49 -13.61 -18.67 21.64
C ALA A 49 -12.33 -18.93 20.83
N MET A 50 -11.47 -17.92 20.66
CA MET A 50 -10.21 -18.02 19.93
C MET A 50 -9.10 -18.55 20.83
N THR A 51 -8.42 -19.62 20.43
CA THR A 51 -7.33 -20.21 21.21
C THR A 51 -6.12 -19.25 21.31
N ALA A 52 -5.27 -19.44 22.32
CA ALA A 52 -4.06 -18.62 22.51
C ALA A 52 -3.16 -18.63 21.27
N SER A 53 -3.00 -19.79 20.62
CA SER A 53 -2.23 -19.94 19.39
C SER A 53 -2.84 -19.19 18.21
N GLU A 54 -4.17 -19.16 18.09
CA GLU A 54 -4.88 -18.41 17.04
C GLU A 54 -4.81 -16.90 17.27
N LYS A 55 -4.96 -16.45 18.52
CA LYS A 55 -4.75 -15.03 18.89
C LYS A 55 -3.33 -14.57 18.52
N LEU A 56 -2.32 -15.42 18.76
CA LEU A 56 -0.92 -15.12 18.43
C LEU A 56 -0.67 -15.11 16.92
N LYS A 57 -1.20 -16.07 16.16
CA LYS A 57 -1.12 -16.05 14.68
C LYS A 57 -1.80 -14.82 14.09
N SER A 58 -2.95 -14.42 14.62
CA SER A 58 -3.67 -13.23 14.16
C SER A 58 -2.88 -11.93 14.45
N ARG A 59 -2.26 -11.82 15.64
CA ARG A 59 -1.30 -10.74 15.97
C ARG A 59 -0.13 -10.69 14.99
N ALA A 60 0.45 -11.84 14.66
CA ALA A 60 1.58 -11.92 13.74
C ALA A 60 1.19 -11.51 12.30
N LYS A 61 0.01 -11.91 11.84
CA LYS A 61 -0.53 -11.49 10.53
C LYS A 61 -0.79 -9.99 10.47
N GLU A 62 -1.41 -9.43 11.52
CA GLU A 62 -1.60 -8.00 11.67
C GLU A 62 -0.26 -7.25 11.57
N ALA A 63 0.74 -7.66 12.34
CA ALA A 63 2.07 -7.05 12.29
C ALA A 63 2.72 -7.17 10.90
N GLY A 64 2.58 -8.33 10.24
CA GLY A 64 3.06 -8.52 8.87
C GLY A 64 2.41 -7.57 7.87
N HIS A 65 1.10 -7.37 7.97
CA HIS A 65 0.38 -6.41 7.12
C HIS A 65 0.75 -4.96 7.42
N ASP A 66 0.94 -4.59 8.69
CA ASP A 66 1.39 -3.24 9.06
C ASP A 66 2.82 -2.95 8.55
N ILE A 67 3.72 -3.93 8.64
CA ILE A 67 5.08 -3.82 8.10
C ILE A 67 5.07 -3.71 6.57
N ALA A 68 4.23 -4.50 5.88
CA ALA A 68 4.07 -4.40 4.43
C ALA A 68 3.59 -3.01 4.01
N ALA A 69 2.51 -2.51 4.63
CA ALA A 69 2.01 -1.15 4.38
C ALA A 69 3.06 -0.06 4.67
N GLY A 70 3.86 -0.23 5.75
CA GLY A 70 4.97 0.68 6.06
C GLY A 70 6.10 0.62 5.04
N THR A 71 6.38 -0.56 4.50
CA THR A 71 7.40 -0.78 3.46
C THR A 71 6.97 -0.13 2.14
N ASP A 72 5.70 -0.30 1.74
CA ASP A 72 5.16 0.31 0.52
C ASP A 72 5.17 1.84 0.62
N LYS A 73 4.75 2.39 1.77
CA LYS A 73 4.86 3.83 2.06
C LYS A 73 6.31 4.33 2.01
N THR A 74 7.27 3.52 2.46
CA THR A 74 8.69 3.88 2.43
C THR A 74 9.25 3.81 1.01
N LYS A 75 8.88 2.81 0.21
CA LYS A 75 9.22 2.72 -1.23
C LYS A 75 8.71 3.94 -1.99
N ARG A 76 7.45 4.34 -1.78
CA ARG A 76 6.88 5.55 -2.38
C ARG A 76 7.67 6.81 -1.98
N LYS A 77 7.93 6.98 -0.67
CA LYS A 77 8.76 8.10 -0.18
C LYS A 77 10.16 8.13 -0.78
N LEU A 78 10.78 6.97 -0.99
CA LEU A 78 12.11 6.89 -1.62
C LEU A 78 12.03 7.26 -3.11
N ARG A 79 11.02 6.76 -3.85
CA ARG A 79 10.78 7.14 -5.24
C ARG A 79 10.62 8.65 -5.39
N ASP A 80 9.76 9.26 -4.58
CA ASP A 80 9.55 10.72 -4.57
C ASP A 80 10.81 11.53 -4.23
N LYS A 81 11.74 10.95 -3.46
CA LYS A 81 12.97 11.62 -3.04
C LYS A 81 14.10 11.51 -4.07
N PHE A 82 14.11 10.44 -4.86
CA PHE A 82 15.13 10.19 -5.90
C PHE A 82 14.69 10.59 -7.31
N GLU A 83 13.39 10.81 -7.56
CA GLU A 83 12.86 11.38 -8.82
C GLU A 83 12.71 12.92 -8.82
N LYS A 84 13.29 13.62 -7.82
CA LYS A 84 13.39 15.08 -7.79
C LYS A 84 14.65 15.57 -8.51
#